data_AF-A0A2M7BT66-F1
#
_entry.id   AF-A0A2M7BT66-F1
#
_cell.length_a   1.000
_cell.length_b   1.000
_cell.length_c   1.000
_cell.angle_alpha   90.00
_cell.angle_beta   90.00
_cell.angle_gamma   90.00
#
_symmetry.space_group_name_H-M   'P 1'
#
loop_
_entity.id
_entity.type
_entity.pdbx_description
1 polymer ?
#
loop_
_entity_poly.entity_id
_entity_poly.type
_entity_poly.pdbx_seq_one_letter_code
_entity_poly.pdbx_strand_id
1 'polypeptide(L)' 'ALQKKGVTEVQLLEYPQYTRPEEFDGKKVPEILLSGDPKKIKKWQYQKAFEATLKKRPDLLS' A
#
# COMPACT_ATOMS: atom_id res chain seq x y z
N ALA A 1 -18.93 4.44 5.67
CA ALA A 1 -19.50 3.43 4.75
C ALA A 1 -18.96 1.99 4.98
N LEU A 2 -18.05 1.72 5.93
CA LEU A 2 -17.55 0.36 6.22
C LEU A 2 -18.31 -0.37 7.35
N GLN A 3 -18.93 0.37 8.29
CA GLN A 3 -19.65 -0.22 9.43
C GLN A 3 -20.95 -0.97 9.08
N LYS A 4 -21.46 -0.89 7.84
CA LYS A 4 -22.75 -1.49 7.44
C LYS A 4 -22.67 -2.93 6.94
N LYS A 5 -21.47 -3.52 6.82
CA LYS A 5 -21.27 -4.88 6.26
C LYS A 5 -20.76 -5.93 7.25
N GLY A 6 -20.57 -5.61 8.53
CA GLY A 6 -20.08 -6.60 9.51
C GLY A 6 -18.64 -7.07 9.25
N VAL A 7 -17.86 -6.31 8.48
CA VAL A 7 -16.45 -6.62 8.21
C VAL A 7 -15.63 -6.15 9.41
N THR A 8 -15.34 -7.08 10.32
CA THR A 8 -14.56 -6.83 11.54
C THR A 8 -13.07 -6.67 11.24
N GLU A 9 -12.59 -7.29 10.15
CA GLU A 9 -11.19 -7.26 9.73
C GLU A 9 -11.12 -7.24 8.20
N VAL A 10 -10.36 -6.30 7.64
CA VAL A 10 -10.14 -6.21 6.18
C VAL A 10 -8.74 -6.74 5.89
N GLN A 11 -8.65 -7.84 5.14
CA GLN A 11 -7.36 -8.36 4.69
C GLN A 11 -6.91 -7.60 3.44
N LEU A 12 -5.83 -6.82 3.58
CA LEU A 12 -5.21 -6.12 2.46
C LEU A 12 -4.08 -6.96 1.86
N LEU A 13 -3.92 -6.86 0.54
CA LEU A 13 -2.75 -7.33 -0.15
C LEU A 13 -1.50 -6.55 0.27
N GLU A 14 -0.33 -7.15 0.05
CA GLU A 14 0.94 -6.51 0.38
C GLU A 14 1.21 -5.27 -0.49
N TYR A 15 1.86 -4.28 0.10
CA TYR A 15 2.30 -3.07 -0.58
C TYR A 15 3.56 -3.34 -1.43
N PRO A 16 3.86 -2.51 -2.45
CA PRO A 16 5.05 -2.71 -3.27
C PRO A 16 6.34 -2.53 -2.46
N GLN A 17 7.24 -3.50 -2.57
CA GLN A 17 8.56 -3.49 -1.93
C GLN A 17 9.61 -2.88 -2.84
N TYR A 18 10.53 -2.12 -2.24
CA TYR A 18 11.64 -1.49 -2.93
C TYR A 18 12.94 -1.85 -2.24
N THR A 19 14.00 -1.98 -3.02
CA THR A 19 15.36 -2.24 -2.54
C THR A 19 16.33 -1.40 -3.37
N ARG A 20 17.60 -1.39 -2.97
CA ARG A 20 18.65 -0.66 -3.68
C ARG A 20 18.88 -1.28 -5.06
N PRO A 21 19.24 -0.47 -6.09
CA PRO A 21 19.50 0.98 -6.07
C PRO A 21 18.23 1.86 -6.13
N GLU A 22 18.38 3.17 -5.93
CA GLU A 22 17.26 4.15 -5.93
C GLU A 22 16.57 4.29 -7.30
N GLU A 23 17.28 4.00 -8.38
CA GLU A 23 16.73 3.91 -9.72
C GLU A 23 17.18 2.59 -10.36
N PHE A 24 16.21 1.84 -10.88
CA PHE A 24 16.47 0.60 -11.61
C PHE A 24 15.59 0.55 -12.86
N ASP A 25 16.20 0.37 -14.04
CA ASP A 25 15.50 0.26 -15.33
C ASP A 25 14.54 1.46 -15.58
N GLY A 26 15.05 2.68 -15.32
CA GLY A 26 14.28 3.93 -15.45
C GLY A 26 13.16 4.12 -14.41
N LYS A 27 13.01 3.20 -13.44
CA LYS A 27 12.02 3.30 -12.36
C LYS A 27 12.69 3.77 -11.08
N LYS A 28 12.20 4.89 -10.54
CA LYS A 28 12.66 5.46 -9.27
C LYS A 28 11.87 4.94 -8.08
N VAL A 29 12.56 4.76 -6.96
CA VAL A 29 11.93 4.57 -5.66
C VAL A 29 11.10 5.82 -5.32
N PRO A 30 9.85 5.67 -4.84
CA PRO A 30 9.05 6.81 -4.39
C PRO A 30 9.77 7.66 -3.34
N GLU A 31 9.79 8.99 -3.53
CA GLU A 31 10.47 9.93 -2.62
C GLU A 31 10.00 9.81 -1.16
N ILE A 32 8.74 9.41 -0.96
CA ILE A 32 8.18 9.18 0.37
C ILE A 32 8.93 8.07 1.15
N LEU A 33 9.44 7.06 0.45
CA LEU A 33 10.25 5.98 1.03
C LEU A 33 11.69 6.44 1.32
N LEU A 34 12.15 7.48 0.64
CA LEU A 34 13.46 8.11 0.86
C LEU A 34 13.42 9.20 1.95
N SER A 35 12.22 9.67 2.33
CA SER A 35 12.03 10.78 3.26
C SER A 35 12.45 10.51 4.71
N GLY A 36 12.64 9.24 5.09
CA GLY A 36 12.98 8.84 6.47
C GLY A 36 11.85 9.05 7.50
N ASP A 37 10.64 9.44 7.08
CA ASP A 37 9.49 9.65 7.98
C ASP A 37 8.65 8.37 8.13
N PRO A 38 8.75 7.64 9.26
CA PRO A 38 8.08 6.35 9.41
C PRO A 38 6.55 6.47 9.44
N LYS A 39 5.99 7.61 9.83
CA LYS A 39 4.52 7.81 9.86
C LYS A 39 3.99 7.97 8.43
N LYS A 40 4.68 8.78 7.62
CA LYS A 40 4.34 8.96 6.20
C LYS A 40 4.52 7.67 5.41
N ILE A 41 5.60 6.92 5.66
CA ILE A 41 5.86 5.63 5.02
C ILE A 41 4.74 4.64 5.34
N LYS A 42 4.37 4.47 6.62
CA LYS A 42 3.26 3.57 7.01
C LYS A 42 1.94 3.94 6.34
N LYS A 43 1.61 5.24 6.30
CA LYS A 43 0.40 5.73 5.62
C LYS A 43 0.42 5.39 4.13
N TRP A 44 1.56 5.62 3.48
CA TRP A 44 1.73 5.30 2.06
C TRP A 44 1.64 3.80 1.78
N GLN A 45 2.28 2.96 2.61
CA GLN A 45 2.20 1.50 2.51
C GLN A 45 0.75 1.02 2.62
N TYR A 46 0.01 1.49 3.61
CA TYR A 46 -1.41 1.16 3.78
C TYR A 46 -2.24 1.58 2.55
N GLN A 47 -2.02 2.79 2.05
CA GLN A 47 -2.73 3.29 0.87
C GLN A 47 -2.44 2.42 -0.35
N LYS A 48 -1.18 2.05 -0.59
CA LYS A 48 -0.80 1.21 -1.73
C LYS A 48 -1.30 -0.23 -1.61
N ALA A 49 -1.30 -0.79 -0.41
CA ALA A 49 -1.91 -2.07 -0.10
C ALA A 49 -3.42 -2.04 -0.41
N PHE A 50 -4.13 -1.00 0.02
CA PHE A 50 -5.55 -0.81 -0.26
C PHE A 50 -5.83 -0.66 -1.77
N GLU A 51 -5.06 0.19 -2.48
CA GLU A 51 -5.16 0.35 -3.93
C GLU A 51 -4.92 -0.97 -4.68
N ALA A 52 -3.91 -1.74 -4.27
CA ALA A 52 -3.61 -3.04 -4.86
C ALA A 52 -4.74 -4.05 -4.63
N THR A 53 -5.31 -4.05 -3.42
CA THR A 53 -6.44 -4.90 -3.06
C THR A 53 -7.67 -4.54 -3.88
N LEU A 54 -8.05 -3.26 -3.93
CA LEU A 54 -9.19 -2.79 -4.71
C LEU A 54 -9.07 -3.14 -6.20
N LYS A 55 -7.85 -3.06 -6.76
CA LYS A 55 -7.60 -3.35 -8.18
C LYS A 55 -7.56 -4.85 -8.50
N LYS A 56 -6.96 -5.68 -7.63
CA LYS A 56 -6.69 -7.10 -7.92
C LYS A 56 -7.68 -8.05 -7.26
N ARG A 57 -8.13 -7.74 -6.05
CA ARG A 57 -8.98 -8.56 -5.18
C ARG A 57 -10.01 -7.68 -4.45
N PRO A 58 -10.91 -6.99 -5.18
CA PRO A 58 -11.94 -6.17 -4.56
C PRO A 58 -12.88 -6.98 -3.66
N ASP A 59 -12.95 -8.29 -3.86
CA ASP A 59 -13.68 -9.25 -3.03
C ASP A 59 -13.23 -9.24 -1.55
N LEU A 60 -11.95 -8.93 -1.26
CA LEU A 60 -11.42 -8.86 0.11
C LEU A 60 -11.86 -7.62 0.90
N LEU A 61 -12.48 -6.64 0.22
CA LEU A 61 -12.97 -5.40 0.84
C LEU A 61 -14.47 -5.44 1.15
N SER A 62 -15.16 -6.53 0.78
CA SER A 62 -16.60 -6.69 0.95
C SER A 62 -16.98 -7.36 2.27
#